data_AF-A0A955HY77-F1
#
_entry.id   AF-A0A955HY77-F1
#
_cell.length_a   1.000
_cell.length_b   1.000
_cell.length_c   1.000
_cell.angle_alpha   90.00
_cell.angle_beta   90.00
_cell.angle_gamma   90.00
#
_symmetry.space_group_name_H-M   'P 1'
#
loop_
_entity.id
_entity.type
_entity.pdbx_description
1 polymer ?
#
loop_
_entity_poly.entity_id
_entity_poly.type
_entity_poly.pdbx_seq_one_letter_code
_entity_poly.pdbx_strand_id
1 'polypeptide(L)'
;MADDNTQSDIQITPTSGNAPASEQGGGATAQQDDTQGQQTQQATPQTIQLPGDAAPEPTTPASNAFLLEEDALAADQAPAPPSKYSVPQLVQEKFPDLIELVKNTESMDDDERDYWMQILPIMTEEQIAKFRDILVTEKQQLEKLDKEYEDELSRLNEKHMIEWKEFESKEKREERETQEKAAEQQEKESEEELLKRLQEI
;
A
#
# COMPACT_ATOMS: atom_id res chain seq x y z
N MET A 1 44.69 -10.84 46.84
CA MET A 1 43.34 -11.37 47.06
C MET A 1 43.02 -12.26 45.89
N ALA A 2 42.64 -13.49 46.22
CA ALA A 2 42.32 -14.58 45.30
C ALA A 2 40.98 -14.35 44.58
N ASP A 3 40.60 -15.36 43.79
CA ASP A 3 39.35 -15.61 43.06
C ASP A 3 39.58 -15.51 41.54
N ASP A 4 39.99 -16.57 40.82
CA ASP A 4 39.30 -17.86 40.60
C ASP A 4 37.91 -17.66 39.96
N ASN A 5 37.76 -17.98 38.66
CA ASN A 5 36.85 -19.06 38.23
C ASN A 5 36.88 -19.30 36.71
N THR A 6 37.34 -20.50 36.36
CA THR A 6 37.09 -21.40 35.22
C THR A 6 36.63 -20.94 33.82
N GLN A 7 37.39 -21.47 32.84
CA GLN A 7 36.99 -21.84 31.49
C GLN A 7 35.77 -22.78 31.45
N SER A 8 34.98 -22.68 30.39
CA SER A 8 34.25 -23.83 29.82
C SER A 8 34.18 -23.68 28.30
N ASP A 9 35.19 -24.27 27.67
CA ASP A 9 35.28 -24.60 26.26
C ASP A 9 34.45 -25.87 26.02
N ILE A 10 33.42 -25.81 25.17
CA ILE A 10 32.77 -27.01 24.62
C ILE A 10 32.61 -26.81 23.11
N GLN A 11 33.54 -27.42 22.37
CA GLN A 11 33.31 -27.87 20.99
C GLN A 11 32.54 -29.19 20.99
N ILE A 12 31.64 -29.36 20.01
CA ILE A 12 31.29 -30.58 19.22
C ILE A 12 29.81 -30.47 18.76
N THR A 13 29.32 -30.74 17.55
CA THR A 13 29.76 -31.13 16.18
C THR A 13 28.55 -30.98 15.25
N PRO A 14 28.69 -30.77 13.93
CA PRO A 14 27.60 -30.93 12.96
C PRO A 14 27.50 -32.40 12.51
N THR A 15 26.36 -33.07 12.73
CA THR A 15 26.12 -34.42 12.20
C THR A 15 25.25 -34.38 10.95
N SER A 16 25.91 -34.76 9.87
CA SER A 16 25.41 -35.15 8.56
C SER A 16 24.57 -36.43 8.59
N GLY A 17 23.60 -36.51 7.67
CA GLY A 17 23.22 -37.77 7.03
C GLY A 17 21.84 -38.32 7.35
N ASN A 18 20.90 -38.21 6.41
CA ASN A 18 20.34 -39.40 5.77
C ASN A 18 19.58 -39.06 4.46
N ALA A 19 20.09 -39.55 3.35
CA ALA A 19 19.37 -39.96 2.14
C ALA A 19 19.72 -41.46 1.94
N PRO A 20 19.19 -42.23 0.96
CA PRO A 20 18.08 -42.03 0.03
C PRO A 20 17.09 -43.23 0.01
N ALA A 21 16.00 -43.16 -0.76
CA ALA A 21 15.36 -44.35 -1.29
C ALA A 21 14.79 -44.09 -2.69
N SER A 22 15.32 -44.85 -3.63
CA SER A 22 15.02 -44.93 -5.05
C SER A 22 14.06 -46.09 -5.30
N GLU A 23 13.14 -45.98 -6.26
CA GLU A 23 12.66 -47.05 -7.17
C GLU A 23 11.55 -46.43 -8.06
N GLN A 24 11.80 -46.14 -9.33
CA GLN A 24 11.81 -47.01 -10.53
C GLN A 24 10.44 -47.52 -11.00
N GLY A 25 10.22 -47.32 -12.32
CA GLY A 25 9.18 -47.93 -13.15
C GLY A 25 8.09 -46.91 -13.52
N GLY A 26 7.84 -46.54 -14.77
CA GLY A 26 8.14 -47.13 -16.07
C GLY A 26 6.94 -46.83 -16.97
N GLY A 27 7.14 -46.43 -18.21
CA GLY A 27 6.01 -46.22 -19.14
C GLY A 27 6.31 -45.26 -20.28
N ALA A 28 6.90 -45.81 -21.34
CA ALA A 28 6.91 -45.16 -22.64
C ALA A 28 5.50 -45.12 -23.24
N THR A 29 5.07 -43.98 -23.78
CA THR A 29 4.14 -43.94 -24.91
C THR A 29 4.43 -42.69 -25.73
N ALA A 30 4.93 -42.90 -26.94
CA ALA A 30 4.99 -41.89 -27.99
C ALA A 30 3.71 -42.03 -28.83
N GLN A 31 3.02 -40.93 -29.13
CA GLN A 31 2.60 -40.58 -30.49
C GLN A 31 1.84 -39.24 -30.57
N GLN A 32 2.37 -38.38 -31.46
CA GLN A 32 1.74 -37.51 -32.46
C GLN A 32 0.74 -36.45 -31.97
N ASP A 33 1.11 -35.16 -32.07
CA ASP A 33 1.00 -34.30 -33.26
C ASP A 33 -0.44 -33.80 -33.43
N ASP A 34 -0.68 -32.58 -32.95
CA ASP A 34 -1.59 -31.68 -33.65
C ASP A 34 -1.20 -30.23 -33.33
N THR A 35 -0.88 -29.54 -34.41
CA THR A 35 -0.46 -28.15 -34.47
C THR A 35 -1.70 -27.28 -34.54
N GLN A 36 -1.91 -26.34 -33.61
CA GLN A 36 -2.69 -25.13 -33.92
C GLN A 36 -2.56 -24.02 -32.87
N GLY A 37 -2.14 -22.84 -33.35
CA GLY A 37 -2.75 -21.57 -32.97
C GLY A 37 -2.21 -20.86 -31.73
N GLN A 38 -1.07 -20.17 -31.90
CA GLN A 38 -0.68 -19.06 -31.03
C GLN A 38 -1.73 -17.93 -31.11
N GLN A 39 -2.23 -17.48 -29.97
CA GLN A 39 -2.67 -16.09 -29.80
C GLN A 39 -2.00 -15.53 -28.54
N THR A 40 -0.86 -14.90 -28.76
CA THR A 40 -0.26 -13.95 -27.84
C THR A 40 -1.14 -12.70 -27.81
N GLN A 41 -1.84 -12.48 -26.70
CA GLN A 41 -2.53 -11.23 -26.45
C GLN A 41 -1.47 -10.15 -26.19
N GLN A 42 -1.37 -9.21 -27.14
CA GLN A 42 -0.53 -8.03 -27.04
C GLN A 42 -1.11 -7.11 -25.97
N ALA A 43 -0.39 -6.93 -24.86
CA ALA A 43 -0.65 -5.86 -23.92
C ALA A 43 -0.06 -4.56 -24.50
N THR A 44 -0.93 -3.63 -24.88
CA THR A 44 -0.55 -2.25 -25.24
C THR A 44 0.03 -1.51 -24.04
N PRO A 45 1.13 -0.76 -24.17
CA PRO A 45 1.64 0.09 -23.10
C PRO A 45 0.71 1.30 -22.91
N GLN A 46 0.11 1.42 -21.73
CA GLN A 46 -0.56 2.65 -21.31
C GLN A 46 0.49 3.72 -21.06
N THR A 47 0.38 4.84 -21.78
CA THR A 47 1.14 6.06 -21.53
C THR A 47 0.73 6.64 -20.18
N ILE A 48 1.67 6.71 -19.25
CA ILE A 48 1.52 7.46 -17.99
C ILE A 48 1.67 8.94 -18.34
N GLN A 49 0.56 9.68 -18.30
CA GLN A 49 0.52 11.12 -18.48
C GLN A 49 1.05 11.79 -17.19
N LEU A 50 2.19 12.49 -17.28
CA LEU A 50 2.68 13.38 -16.22
C LEU A 50 1.72 14.57 -16.07
N PRO A 51 1.31 14.98 -14.84
CA PRO A 51 0.58 16.23 -14.67
C PRO A 51 1.52 17.41 -14.92
N GLY A 52 1.23 18.13 -16.00
CA GLY A 52 1.93 19.34 -16.40
C GLY A 52 1.67 20.51 -15.45
N ASP A 53 2.78 21.15 -15.14
CA ASP A 53 2.97 22.52 -14.68
C ASP A 53 1.86 23.50 -15.11
N ALA A 54 1.17 24.08 -14.13
CA ALA A 54 0.40 25.30 -14.30
C ALA A 54 0.59 26.18 -13.06
N ALA A 55 1.56 27.09 -13.15
CA ALA A 55 1.74 28.19 -12.22
C ALA A 55 0.48 29.09 -12.19
N PRO A 56 0.17 29.72 -11.04
CA PRO A 56 -1.02 30.54 -10.81
C PRO A 56 -0.82 31.92 -11.44
N GLU A 57 -1.91 32.67 -11.69
CA GLU A 57 -1.96 34.16 -11.77
C GLU A 57 -3.42 34.61 -12.02
N PRO A 58 -3.79 35.88 -11.74
CA PRO A 58 -4.83 36.17 -10.74
C PRO A 58 -5.95 37.09 -11.22
N THR A 59 -6.79 37.47 -10.26
CA THR A 59 -7.66 38.68 -10.19
C THR A 59 -9.00 38.71 -10.93
N THR A 60 -10.04 38.83 -10.10
CA THR A 60 -11.36 39.44 -10.35
C THR A 60 -11.23 40.87 -10.90
N PRO A 61 -12.28 41.42 -11.55
CA PRO A 61 -13.16 42.30 -10.77
C PRO A 61 -14.66 42.25 -11.11
N ALA A 62 -15.45 42.35 -10.04
CA ALA A 62 -16.67 43.14 -9.84
C ALA A 62 -17.75 43.18 -10.93
N SER A 63 -18.96 42.72 -10.59
CA SER A 63 -20.10 43.59 -10.25
C SER A 63 -21.41 42.85 -10.43
N ASN A 64 -22.13 42.62 -9.33
CA ASN A 64 -23.57 42.84 -9.26
C ASN A 64 -23.98 42.89 -7.79
N ALA A 65 -23.90 44.10 -7.24
CA ALA A 65 -24.62 44.48 -6.04
C ALA A 65 -26.10 44.68 -6.42
N PHE A 66 -26.98 43.83 -5.90
CA PHE A 66 -28.41 44.12 -5.79
C PHE A 66 -28.94 43.60 -4.45
N LEU A 67 -28.75 44.48 -3.46
CA LEU A 67 -29.57 44.80 -2.29
C LEU A 67 -30.84 43.98 -2.04
N LEU A 68 -30.92 43.34 -0.85
CA LEU A 68 -31.90 43.64 0.20
C LEU A 68 -31.46 42.95 1.51
N GLU A 69 -31.04 43.76 2.48
CA GLU A 69 -30.93 43.42 3.91
C GLU A 69 -32.34 43.31 4.52
N GLU A 70 -32.61 42.26 5.31
CA GLU A 70 -33.03 42.35 6.72
C GLU A 70 -33.34 40.94 7.28
N ASP A 71 -33.02 40.77 8.57
CA ASP A 71 -33.29 39.64 9.46
C ASP A 71 -32.30 38.45 9.49
N ALA A 72 -31.15 38.72 10.12
CA ALA A 72 -30.25 37.71 10.65
C ALA A 72 -30.76 37.18 12.00
N LEU A 73 -31.57 36.11 11.99
CA LEU A 73 -31.81 35.29 13.19
C LEU A 73 -32.38 33.89 12.86
N ALA A 74 -31.51 33.00 12.36
CA ALA A 74 -31.53 31.56 12.64
C ALA A 74 -30.48 30.90 11.75
N ALA A 75 -29.34 30.50 12.32
CA ALA A 75 -28.52 29.46 11.72
C ALA A 75 -29.33 28.16 11.83
N ASP A 76 -30.18 27.94 10.82
CA ASP A 76 -30.86 26.70 10.54
C ASP A 76 -29.79 25.61 10.46
N GLN A 77 -29.75 24.76 11.50
CA GLN A 77 -28.99 23.53 11.46
C GLN A 77 -29.44 22.80 10.21
N ALA A 78 -28.51 22.59 9.27
CA ALA A 78 -28.73 21.64 8.19
C ALA A 78 -29.38 20.39 8.79
N PRO A 79 -30.54 19.92 8.28
CA PRO A 79 -31.22 18.80 8.89
C PRO A 79 -30.24 17.64 8.87
N ALA A 80 -29.80 17.23 10.06
CA ALA A 80 -29.02 16.03 10.22
C ALA A 80 -29.76 14.91 9.47
N PRO A 81 -29.05 14.07 8.69
CA PRO A 81 -29.70 12.93 8.03
C PRO A 81 -30.53 12.18 9.08
N PRO A 82 -31.74 11.71 8.73
CA PRO A 82 -32.65 11.13 9.71
C PRO A 82 -31.88 10.06 10.47
N SER A 83 -31.68 10.29 11.77
CA SER A 83 -30.96 9.37 12.63
C SER A 83 -31.72 8.06 12.55
N LYS A 84 -31.10 7.01 12.01
CA LYS A 84 -31.68 5.67 11.96
C LYS A 84 -32.05 5.15 13.36
N TYR A 85 -31.50 5.80 14.40
CA TYR A 85 -31.62 5.44 15.82
C TYR A 85 -32.22 6.57 16.65
N SER A 86 -33.02 6.20 17.65
CA SER A 86 -33.70 7.08 18.58
C SER A 86 -32.86 7.31 19.83
N VAL A 87 -32.19 8.47 19.89
CA VAL A 87 -31.38 8.86 21.05
C VAL A 87 -32.27 9.53 22.12
N PRO A 88 -32.34 9.01 23.36
CA PRO A 88 -33.06 9.69 24.44
C PRO A 88 -32.40 11.02 24.80
N GLN A 89 -33.20 12.08 25.05
CA GLN A 89 -32.70 13.43 25.39
C GLN A 89 -31.73 13.41 26.58
N LEU A 90 -32.00 12.58 27.59
CA LEU A 90 -31.13 12.44 28.76
C LEU A 90 -29.72 11.95 28.39
N VAL A 91 -29.58 11.07 27.39
CA VAL A 91 -28.27 10.60 26.92
C VAL A 91 -27.56 11.71 26.14
N GLN A 92 -28.31 12.46 25.33
CA GLN A 92 -27.77 13.56 24.55
C GLN A 92 -27.19 14.68 25.42
N GLU A 93 -27.82 14.96 26.56
CA GLU A 93 -27.33 15.95 27.52
C GLU A 93 -26.16 15.45 28.38
N LYS A 94 -26.16 14.15 28.73
CA LYS A 94 -25.20 13.60 29.71
C LYS A 94 -23.93 13.03 29.07
N PHE A 95 -24.04 12.45 27.87
CA PHE A 95 -22.98 11.66 27.24
C PHE A 95 -22.83 11.97 25.73
N PRO A 96 -22.63 13.25 25.34
CA PRO A 96 -22.52 13.61 23.92
C PRO A 96 -21.31 12.97 23.23
N ASP A 97 -20.20 12.81 23.95
CA ASP A 97 -18.99 12.16 23.46
C ASP A 97 -19.21 10.66 23.22
N LEU A 98 -19.87 9.99 24.16
CA LEU A 98 -20.16 8.56 24.04
C LEU A 98 -21.13 8.26 22.90
N ILE A 99 -22.07 9.17 22.61
CA ILE A 99 -22.94 9.05 21.43
C ILE A 99 -22.12 9.03 20.15
N GLU A 100 -21.12 9.89 20.04
CA GLU A 100 -20.23 9.92 18.89
C GLU A 100 -19.42 8.62 18.77
N LEU A 101 -18.91 8.09 19.88
CA LEU A 101 -18.20 6.81 19.89
C LEU A 101 -19.10 5.65 19.43
N VAL A 102 -20.34 5.56 19.94
CA VAL A 102 -21.29 4.50 19.56
C VAL A 102 -21.75 4.65 18.11
N LYS A 103 -21.84 5.87 17.58
CA LYS A 103 -22.18 6.09 16.16
C LYS A 103 -21.06 5.69 15.21
N ASN A 104 -19.81 5.84 15.63
CA ASN A 104 -18.63 5.64 14.78
C ASN A 104 -17.96 4.28 14.95
N THR A 105 -18.32 3.49 15.98
CA THR A 105 -17.78 2.12 16.11
C THR A 105 -18.25 1.24 14.96
N GLU A 106 -17.32 0.51 14.37
CA GLU A 106 -17.59 -0.47 13.32
C GLU A 106 -18.04 -1.83 13.88
N SER A 107 -17.89 -2.04 15.20
CA SER A 107 -18.22 -3.27 15.90
C SER A 107 -19.72 -3.43 16.19
N MET A 108 -20.53 -2.41 15.91
CA MET A 108 -21.98 -2.42 16.19
C MET A 108 -22.82 -2.15 14.95
N ASP A 109 -23.87 -2.94 14.80
CA ASP A 109 -24.90 -2.71 13.81
C ASP A 109 -25.91 -1.63 14.24
N ASP A 110 -26.82 -1.36 13.33
CA ASP A 110 -27.85 -0.32 13.45
C ASP A 110 -28.76 -0.57 14.67
N ASP A 111 -29.23 -1.80 14.87
CA ASP A 111 -30.15 -2.15 15.95
C ASP A 111 -29.45 -2.17 17.32
N GLU A 112 -28.20 -2.62 17.36
CA GLU A 112 -27.35 -2.61 18.55
C GLU A 112 -27.07 -1.19 19.04
N ARG A 113 -26.77 -0.26 18.12
CA ARG A 113 -26.59 1.16 18.46
C ARG A 113 -27.82 1.71 19.14
N ASP A 114 -29.00 1.43 18.60
CA ASP A 114 -30.29 1.84 19.19
C ASP A 114 -30.48 1.27 20.61
N TYR A 115 -30.21 -0.02 20.77
CA TYR A 115 -30.29 -0.72 22.06
C TYR A 115 -29.35 -0.11 23.11
N TRP A 116 -28.10 0.16 22.74
CA TRP A 116 -27.15 0.81 23.64
C TRP A 116 -27.61 2.21 24.06
N MET A 117 -28.15 3.02 23.13
CA MET A 117 -28.69 4.34 23.45
C MET A 117 -29.85 4.30 24.46
N GLN A 118 -30.66 3.25 24.44
CA GLN A 118 -31.76 3.06 25.39
C GLN A 118 -31.29 2.60 26.78
N ILE A 119 -30.19 1.87 26.84
CA ILE A 119 -29.65 1.29 28.09
C ILE A 119 -28.69 2.21 28.82
N LEU A 120 -28.04 3.14 28.11
CA LEU A 120 -27.13 4.13 28.69
C LEU A 120 -27.67 4.84 29.96
N PRO A 121 -28.95 5.28 30.02
CA PRO A 121 -29.53 5.89 31.22
C PRO A 121 -29.67 4.96 32.43
N ILE A 122 -29.67 3.64 32.21
CA ILE A 122 -29.93 2.61 33.23
C ILE A 122 -28.61 2.06 33.79
N MET A 123 -27.51 2.20 33.03
CA MET A 123 -26.18 1.75 33.46
C MET A 123 -25.60 2.62 34.58
N THR A 124 -24.78 2.01 35.43
CA THR A 124 -24.03 2.73 36.46
C THR A 124 -22.84 3.47 35.85
N GLU A 125 -22.32 4.49 36.55
CA GLU A 125 -21.16 5.27 36.09
C GLU A 125 -19.93 4.38 35.83
N GLU A 126 -19.70 3.35 36.64
CA GLU A 126 -18.60 2.39 36.44
C GLU A 126 -18.78 1.57 35.15
N GLN A 127 -20.01 1.15 34.85
CA GLN A 127 -20.32 0.42 33.62
C GLN A 127 -20.15 1.31 32.40
N ILE A 128 -20.59 2.57 32.48
CA ILE A 128 -20.40 3.56 31.41
C ILE A 128 -18.91 3.82 31.17
N ALA A 129 -18.11 3.93 32.24
CA ALA A 129 -16.66 4.10 32.12
C ALA A 129 -15.99 2.91 31.43
N LYS A 130 -16.34 1.68 31.80
CA LYS A 130 -15.82 0.46 31.15
C LYS A 130 -16.27 0.37 29.69
N PHE A 131 -17.52 0.69 29.41
CA PHE A 131 -18.05 0.68 28.05
C PHE A 131 -17.31 1.70 27.16
N ARG A 132 -17.11 2.92 27.67
CA ARG A 132 -16.31 3.95 27.00
C ARG A 132 -14.88 3.49 26.75
N ASP A 133 -14.25 2.87 27.74
CA ASP A 133 -12.88 2.36 27.64
C ASP A 133 -12.74 1.28 26.55
N ILE A 134 -13.71 0.36 26.47
CA ILE A 134 -13.76 -0.66 25.40
C ILE A 134 -13.84 0.02 24.03
N LEU A 135 -14.76 0.96 23.83
CA LEU A 135 -14.94 1.64 22.54
C LEU A 135 -13.72 2.47 22.14
N VAL A 136 -13.08 3.17 23.09
CA VAL A 136 -11.85 3.92 22.83
C VAL A 136 -10.71 2.97 22.45
N THR A 137 -10.56 1.87 23.19
CA THR A 137 -9.51 0.87 22.97
C THR A 137 -9.70 0.15 21.64
N GLU A 138 -10.93 -0.14 21.24
CA GLU A 138 -11.26 -0.67 19.92
C GLU A 138 -10.86 0.31 18.81
N LYS A 139 -11.29 1.58 18.91
CA LYS A 139 -10.93 2.62 17.94
C LYS A 139 -9.41 2.76 17.81
N GLN A 140 -8.68 2.77 18.92
CA GLN A 140 -7.21 2.87 18.89
C GLN A 140 -6.55 1.65 18.25
N GLN A 141 -7.13 0.45 18.42
CA GLN A 141 -6.62 -0.76 17.77
C GLN A 141 -6.86 -0.73 16.26
N LEU A 142 -8.02 -0.25 15.81
CA LEU A 142 -8.32 -0.06 14.39
C LEU A 142 -7.40 0.99 13.76
N GLU A 143 -7.25 2.17 14.38
CA GLU A 143 -6.33 3.22 13.90
C GLU A 143 -4.88 2.73 13.84
N LYS A 144 -4.46 1.93 14.82
CA LYS A 144 -3.14 1.31 14.82
C LYS A 144 -2.98 0.35 13.65
N LEU A 145 -3.97 -0.50 13.41
CA LEU A 145 -3.95 -1.49 12.35
C LEU A 145 -3.92 -0.81 10.98
N ASP A 146 -4.74 0.22 10.76
CA ASP A 146 -4.74 1.03 9.54
C ASP A 146 -3.36 1.63 9.27
N LYS A 147 -2.74 2.21 10.29
CA LYS A 147 -1.39 2.77 10.18
C LYS A 147 -0.34 1.71 9.85
N GLU A 148 -0.42 0.53 10.47
CA GLU A 148 0.48 -0.59 10.15
C GLU A 148 0.31 -1.02 8.69
N TYR A 149 -0.93 -1.11 8.19
CA TYR A 149 -1.20 -1.40 6.78
C TYR A 149 -0.70 -0.31 5.83
N GLU A 150 -0.89 0.98 6.15
CA GLU A 150 -0.38 2.09 5.35
C GLU A 150 1.15 2.08 5.28
N ASP A 151 1.82 1.84 6.40
CA ASP A 151 3.28 1.74 6.48
C ASP A 151 3.80 0.55 5.66
N GLU A 152 3.15 -0.61 5.75
CA GLU A 152 3.49 -1.80 4.95
C GLU A 152 3.32 -1.55 3.45
N LEU A 153 2.21 -0.93 3.05
CA LEU A 153 1.95 -0.61 1.65
C LEU A 153 2.98 0.38 1.09
N SER A 154 3.33 1.41 1.87
CA SER A 154 4.35 2.39 1.51
C SER A 154 5.73 1.74 1.32
N ARG A 155 6.14 0.88 2.25
CA ARG A 155 7.40 0.12 2.16
C ARG A 155 7.45 -0.80 0.95
N LEU A 156 6.34 -1.49 0.66
CA LEU A 156 6.26 -2.37 -0.50
C LEU A 156 6.38 -1.59 -1.80
N ASN A 157 5.69 -0.45 -1.90
CA ASN A 157 5.77 0.43 -3.06
C ASN A 157 7.18 1.01 -3.26
N GLU A 158 7.82 1.46 -2.18
CA GLU A 158 9.20 1.95 -2.21
C GLU A 158 10.17 0.86 -2.70
N LYS A 159 10.06 -0.35 -2.15
CA LYS A 159 10.87 -1.50 -2.57
C LYS A 159 10.71 -1.78 -4.07
N HIS A 160 9.49 -1.86 -4.57
CA HIS A 160 9.24 -2.09 -5.99
C HIS A 160 9.77 -0.96 -6.88
N MET A 161 9.64 0.30 -6.44
CA MET A 161 10.19 1.43 -7.18
C MET A 161 11.72 1.35 -7.27
N ILE A 162 12.40 0.95 -6.20
CA ILE A 162 13.86 0.78 -6.17
C ILE A 162 14.26 -0.38 -7.08
N GLU A 163 13.65 -1.55 -6.93
CA GLU A 163 13.91 -2.74 -7.76
C GLU A 163 13.74 -2.43 -9.25
N TRP A 164 12.68 -1.69 -9.61
CA TRP A 164 12.44 -1.32 -11.00
C TRP A 164 13.47 -0.32 -11.53
N LYS A 165 13.89 0.67 -10.73
CA LYS A 165 14.96 1.60 -11.10
C LYS A 165 16.31 0.90 -11.24
N GLU A 166 16.62 -0.06 -10.38
CA GLU A 166 17.83 -0.87 -10.48
C GLU A 166 17.83 -1.74 -11.74
N PHE A 167 16.69 -2.37 -12.04
CA PHE A 167 16.51 -3.13 -13.26
C PHE A 167 16.69 -2.25 -14.51
N GLU A 168 16.05 -1.08 -14.58
CA GLU A 168 16.17 -0.15 -15.70
C GLU A 168 17.62 0.37 -15.87
N SER A 169 18.29 0.67 -14.75
CA SER A 169 19.70 1.09 -14.76
C SER A 169 20.62 0.00 -15.28
N LYS A 170 20.36 -1.26 -14.88
CA LYS A 170 21.10 -2.42 -15.35
C LYS A 170 20.88 -2.65 -16.84
N GLU A 171 19.64 -2.59 -17.31
CA GLU A 171 19.29 -2.73 -18.72
C GLU A 171 19.97 -1.64 -19.58
N LYS A 172 19.92 -0.37 -19.16
CA LYS A 172 20.62 0.75 -19.83
C LYS A 172 22.15 0.58 -19.84
N ARG A 173 22.72 -0.07 -18.82
CA ARG A 173 24.16 -0.35 -18.78
C ARG A 173 24.52 -1.46 -19.75
N GLU A 174 23.77 -2.55 -19.76
CA GLU A 174 23.96 -3.66 -20.71
C GLU A 174 23.80 -3.18 -22.15
N GLU A 175 22.79 -2.35 -22.42
CA GLU A 175 22.59 -1.75 -23.74
C GLU A 175 23.80 -0.91 -24.18
N ARG A 176 24.30 0.00 -23.33
CA ARG A 176 25.51 0.77 -23.65
C ARG A 176 26.74 -0.10 -23.89
N GLU A 177 26.94 -1.14 -23.07
CA GLU A 177 28.06 -2.06 -23.27
C GLU A 177 27.94 -2.81 -24.60
N THR A 178 26.74 -3.22 -25.00
CA THR A 178 26.53 -3.85 -26.31
C THR A 178 26.75 -2.89 -27.47
N GLN A 179 26.31 -1.63 -27.33
CA GLN A 179 26.53 -0.59 -28.34
C GLN A 179 28.01 -0.23 -28.48
N GLU A 180 28.74 -0.11 -27.36
CA GLU A 180 30.19 0.15 -27.36
C GLU A 180 30.96 -0.98 -28.03
N LYS A 181 30.64 -2.26 -27.72
CA LYS A 181 31.26 -3.42 -28.38
C LYS A 181 30.95 -3.48 -29.88
N ALA A 182 29.71 -3.15 -30.27
CA ALA A 182 29.32 -3.10 -31.68
C ALA A 182 30.06 -1.98 -32.43
N ALA A 183 30.19 -0.81 -31.82
CA ALA A 183 30.93 0.32 -32.37
C ALA A 183 32.43 0.00 -32.50
N GLU A 184 33.05 -0.58 -31.47
CA GLU A 184 34.47 -0.98 -31.52
C GLU A 184 34.75 -2.00 -32.63
N GLN A 185 33.85 -2.97 -32.82
CA GLN A 185 33.97 -3.95 -33.90
C GLN A 185 33.83 -3.29 -35.28
N GLN A 186 32.87 -2.38 -35.44
CA GLN A 186 32.68 -1.63 -36.68
C GLN A 186 33.88 -0.72 -36.99
N GLU A 187 34.46 -0.07 -35.98
CA GLU A 187 35.68 0.72 -36.12
C GLU A 187 36.85 -0.16 -36.57
N LYS A 188 37.08 -1.32 -35.93
CA LYS A 188 38.12 -2.28 -36.35
C LYS A 188 37.96 -2.74 -37.79
N GLU A 189 36.74 -3.10 -38.20
CA GLU A 189 36.46 -3.52 -39.57
C GLU A 189 36.73 -2.38 -40.57
N SER A 190 36.36 -1.14 -40.22
CA SER A 190 36.64 0.03 -41.04
C SER A 190 38.14 0.36 -41.13
N GLU A 191 38.89 0.20 -40.02
CA GLU A 191 40.33 0.38 -39.99
C GLU A 191 41.04 -0.65 -40.85
N GLU A 192 40.65 -1.93 -40.76
CA GLU A 192 41.18 -3.01 -41.60
C GLU A 192 40.91 -2.74 -43.09
N GLU A 193 39.71 -2.27 -43.45
CA GLU A 193 39.36 -1.91 -44.83
C GLU A 193 40.23 -0.74 -45.34
N LEU A 194 40.41 0.30 -44.53
CA LEU A 194 41.28 1.45 -44.86
C LEU A 194 42.74 1.03 -45.04
N LEU A 195 43.25 0.15 -44.17
CA LEU A 195 44.61 -0.39 -44.26
C LEU A 195 44.80 -1.20 -45.55
N LYS A 196 43.83 -2.04 -45.90
CA LYS A 196 43.87 -2.84 -47.14
C LYS A 196 43.92 -1.92 -48.37
N ARG A 197 43.09 -0.87 -48.40
CA ARG A 197 43.09 0.11 -49.49
C ARG A 197 44.43 0.86 -49.60
N LEU A 198 45.10 1.13 -48.49
CA LEU A 198 46.41 1.80 -48.49
C LEU A 198 47.52 0.92 -49.08
N GLN A 199 47.46 -0.40 -48.87
CA GLN A 199 48.46 -1.35 -49.38
C GLN A 199 48.36 -1.60 -50.90
N GLU A 200 47.22 -1.27 -51.51
CA GLU A 200 46.97 -1.42 -52.95
C GLU A 200 47.49 -0.22 -53.79
N ILE A 201 48.06 0.80 -53.14
CA ILE A 201 48.65 2.01 -53.77
C ILE A 201 50.19 1.93 -53.71
#